data_AF-A0AAN8PMU4-F1
#
_entry.id   AF-A0AAN8PMU4-F1
#
_cell.length_a   1.000
_cell.length_b   1.000
_cell.length_c   1.000
_cell.angle_alpha   90.00
_cell.angle_beta   90.00
_cell.angle_gamma   90.00
#
_symmetry.space_group_name_H-M   'P 1'
#
loop_
_entity.id
_entity.type
_entity.pdbx_description
1 polymer ?
#
loop_
_entity_poly.entity_id
_entity_poly.type
_entity_poly.pdbx_seq_one_letter_code
_entity_poly.pdbx_strand_id
1 'polypeptide(L)'
;MVFELKLFPGYLLHAEWAVTMCLCLKLLDVRVPEVIDIREEAVLKCKFDLEGDELYSVKWYKEELEFFRYMPDNTPRVQTFPVDGVHVLVSEIQYVQSDTSLSIQATENVHLKLKQNTK
;
A
#
# COMPACT_ATOMS: atom_id res chain seq x y z
N MET A 1 5.97 9.17 -6.95
CA MET A 1 7.35 9.70 -7.04
C MET A 1 7.50 10.28 -8.45
N VAL A 2 7.73 11.58 -8.59
CA VAL A 2 7.86 12.28 -9.89
C VAL A 2 9.34 12.23 -10.29
N PHE A 3 9.66 11.76 -11.50
CA PHE A 3 11.02 11.77 -12.04
C PHE A 3 11.25 13.06 -12.85
N GLU A 4 12.20 13.88 -12.43
CA GLU A 4 12.81 14.93 -13.25
C GLU A 4 14.18 14.42 -13.74
N LEU A 5 14.31 14.12 -15.03
CA LEU A 5 15.57 13.73 -15.66
C LEU A 5 16.38 15.01 -15.95
N LYS A 6 17.39 15.29 -15.13
CA LYS A 6 18.40 16.31 -15.45
C LYS A 6 19.57 15.66 -16.20
N LEU A 7 19.69 15.96 -17.49
CA LEU A 7 20.89 15.69 -18.28
C LEU A 7 21.92 16.79 -18.01
N PHE A 8 23.02 16.44 -17.35
CA PHE A 8 24.20 17.32 -17.25
C PHE A 8 25.25 16.89 -18.28
N PRO A 9 25.79 17.82 -19.09
CA PRO A 9 26.82 17.50 -20.06
C PRO A 9 28.22 17.61 -19.43
N GLY A 10 29.03 16.57 -19.61
CA GLY A 10 30.48 16.59 -19.43
C GLY A 10 30.96 16.35 -18.00
N TYR A 11 31.72 15.27 -17.78
CA TYR A 11 33.16 15.25 -17.45
C TYR A 11 33.57 13.80 -17.10
N LEU A 12 34.73 13.40 -17.58
CA LEU A 12 35.29 12.04 -17.61
C LEU A 12 35.96 11.64 -16.28
N LEU A 13 35.89 10.33 -15.98
CA LEU A 13 36.77 9.52 -15.11
C LEU A 13 36.63 9.61 -13.58
N HIS A 14 35.70 8.83 -13.02
CA HIS A 14 36.00 7.90 -11.92
C HIS A 14 34.98 6.75 -11.97
N ALA A 15 35.49 5.52 -12.06
CA ALA A 15 34.69 4.32 -12.05
C ALA A 15 34.32 3.98 -10.60
N GLU A 16 33.14 4.42 -10.18
CA GLU A 16 32.39 3.76 -9.12
C GLU A 16 31.01 3.50 -9.71
N TRP A 17 30.82 2.28 -10.20
CA TRP A 17 29.51 1.78 -10.58
C TRP A 17 28.71 1.62 -9.28
N ALA A 18 28.21 2.75 -8.78
CA ALA A 18 26.97 2.73 -8.04
C ALA A 18 25.87 2.38 -9.04
N VAL A 19 25.83 1.11 -9.45
CA VAL A 19 24.53 0.47 -9.62
C VAL A 19 23.97 0.43 -8.21
N THR A 20 23.48 1.57 -7.74
CA THR A 20 22.54 1.58 -6.64
C THR A 20 21.40 0.74 -7.18
N MET A 21 21.36 -0.54 -6.78
CA MET A 21 20.16 -1.33 -6.93
C MET A 21 19.08 -0.46 -6.31
N CYS A 22 18.20 0.06 -7.17
CA CYS A 22 17.08 0.84 -6.72
C CYS A 22 16.17 -0.20 -6.07
N LEU A 23 16.37 -0.41 -4.76
CA LEU A 23 15.52 -1.23 -3.93
C LEU A 23 14.20 -0.49 -3.92
N CYS A 24 13.28 -0.93 -4.77
CA CYS A 24 11.98 -0.33 -4.93
C CYS A 24 10.96 -1.29 -4.36
N LEU A 25 9.94 -0.75 -3.69
CA LEU A 25 8.84 -1.55 -3.18
C LEU A 25 8.23 -2.36 -4.32
N LYS A 26 8.26 -3.69 -4.18
CA LYS A 26 7.64 -4.61 -5.12
C LYS A 26 6.33 -5.09 -4.55
N LEU A 27 5.24 -4.77 -5.23
CA LEU A 27 3.94 -5.35 -4.96
C LEU A 27 3.94 -6.80 -5.45
N LEU A 28 3.92 -7.76 -4.51
CA LEU A 28 4.03 -9.19 -4.81
C LEU A 28 2.66 -9.82 -5.13
N ASP A 29 1.63 -9.48 -4.33
CA ASP A 29 0.27 -9.96 -4.54
C ASP A 29 -0.72 -8.95 -3.98
N VAL A 30 -1.80 -8.68 -4.71
CA VAL A 30 -2.95 -7.93 -4.21
C VAL A 30 -4.20 -8.69 -4.56
N ARG A 31 -4.95 -9.06 -3.53
CA ARG A 31 -6.25 -9.68 -3.70
C ARG A 31 -7.32 -8.69 -3.30
N VAL A 32 -8.02 -8.19 -4.32
CA VAL A 32 -9.25 -7.43 -4.17
C VAL A 32 -10.36 -8.24 -4.84
N PRO A 33 -11.41 -8.65 -4.10
CA PRO A 33 -12.59 -9.21 -4.73
C PRO A 33 -13.27 -8.16 -5.62
N GLU A 34 -13.48 -8.49 -6.89
CA GLU A 34 -14.08 -7.61 -7.90
C GLU A 34 -15.55 -7.28 -7.58
N VAL A 35 -16.23 -8.20 -6.91
CA VAL A 35 -17.59 -8.07 -6.41
C VAL A 35 -17.58 -8.58 -4.98
N ILE A 36 -18.03 -7.74 -4.05
CA ILE A 36 -18.21 -8.12 -2.64
C ILE A 36 -19.71 -8.30 -2.47
N ASP A 37 -20.15 -9.52 -2.16
CA ASP A 37 -21.53 -9.72 -1.74
C ASP A 37 -21.75 -8.97 -0.43
N ILE A 38 -22.85 -8.24 -0.33
CA ILE A 38 -23.24 -7.40 0.83
C ILE A 38 -23.27 -8.22 2.14
N ARG A 39 -23.39 -9.54 2.00
CA ARG A 39 -23.47 -10.51 3.09
C ARG A 39 -22.16 -11.20 3.42
N GLU A 40 -21.11 -11.01 2.62
CA GLU A 40 -19.83 -11.68 2.77
C GLU A 40 -18.71 -10.72 3.19
N GLU A 41 -17.81 -11.23 4.00
CA GLU A 41 -16.59 -10.53 4.38
C GLU A 41 -15.55 -10.68 3.28
N ALA A 42 -15.03 -9.55 2.82
CA ALA A 42 -13.97 -9.48 1.84
C ALA A 42 -12.64 -9.25 2.54
N VAL A 43 -11.65 -10.11 2.28
CA VAL A 43 -10.29 -9.93 2.78
C VAL A 43 -9.44 -9.26 1.71
N LEU A 44 -9.07 -8.01 1.98
CA LEU A 44 -8.10 -7.27 1.19
C LEU A 44 -6.70 -7.67 1.63
N LYS A 45 -6.02 -8.44 0.79
CA LYS A 45 -4.63 -8.86 1.05
C LYS A 45 -3.69 -8.08 0.18
N CYS A 46 -2.61 -7.61 0.79
CA CYS A 46 -1.54 -6.93 0.12
C CYS A 46 -0.21 -7.46 0.64
N LYS A 47 0.47 -8.19 -0.23
CA LYS A 47 1.82 -8.69 -0.01
C LYS A 47 2.81 -7.83 -0.77
N PHE A 48 3.85 -7.37 -0.10
CA PHE A 48 4.87 -6.51 -0.69
C PHE A 48 6.27 -6.85 -0.18
N ASP A 49 7.27 -6.68 -1.04
CA ASP A 49 8.67 -6.73 -0.69
C ASP A 49 9.22 -5.31 -0.62
N LEU A 50 9.80 -4.96 0.51
CA LEU A 50 10.43 -3.65 0.70
C LEU A 50 11.86 -3.60 0.17
N GLU A 51 12.44 -4.75 -0.19
CA GLU A 51 13.81 -4.91 -0.68
C GLU A 51 14.87 -4.15 0.14
N GLY A 52 14.64 -3.86 1.42
CA GLY A 52 15.58 -3.11 2.29
C GLY A 52 15.25 -1.63 2.50
N ASP A 53 14.14 -1.15 1.92
CA ASP A 53 13.52 0.14 2.25
C ASP A 53 12.52 0.00 3.43
N GLU A 54 12.05 1.11 3.99
CA GLU A 54 11.04 1.13 5.04
C GLU A 54 9.69 1.59 4.48
N LEU A 55 8.64 0.82 4.77
CA LEU A 55 7.27 1.20 4.43
C LEU A 55 6.86 2.45 5.19
N TYR A 56 6.55 3.54 4.48
CA TYR A 56 5.97 4.73 5.08
C TYR A 56 4.49 4.53 5.40
N SER A 57 3.70 4.08 4.41
CA SER A 57 2.27 3.84 4.62
C SER A 57 1.64 2.89 3.60
N VAL A 58 0.65 2.11 4.03
CA VAL A 58 -0.31 1.40 3.17
C VAL A 58 -1.68 2.03 3.35
N LYS A 59 -2.33 2.40 2.25
CA LYS A 59 -3.62 3.10 2.28
C LYS A 59 -4.60 2.46 1.32
N TRP A 60 -5.83 2.27 1.80
CA TRP A 60 -6.93 1.80 0.97
C TRP A 60 -7.95 2.91 0.77
N TYR A 61 -8.43 3.01 -0.48
CA TYR A 61 -9.38 4.01 -0.93
C TYR A 61 -10.59 3.35 -1.60
N LYS A 62 -11.77 3.92 -1.36
CA LYS A 62 -12.97 3.73 -2.18
C LYS A 62 -13.25 5.07 -2.86
N GLU A 63 -13.32 5.10 -4.20
CA GLU A 63 -13.74 6.31 -4.94
C GLU A 63 -13.02 7.61 -4.49
N GLU A 64 -11.70 7.52 -4.26
CA GLU A 64 -10.84 8.60 -3.74
C GLU A 64 -10.95 8.92 -2.24
N LEU A 65 -11.89 8.32 -1.52
CA LEU A 65 -12.00 8.42 -0.05
C LEU A 65 -11.13 7.37 0.63
N GLU A 66 -10.18 7.83 1.46
CA GLU A 66 -9.36 6.97 2.31
C GLU A 66 -10.26 6.34 3.38
N PHE A 67 -10.29 5.01 3.49
CA PHE A 67 -11.04 4.32 4.56
C PHE A 67 -10.12 3.56 5.53
N PHE A 68 -8.89 3.27 5.11
CA PHE A 68 -7.90 2.60 5.95
C PHE A 68 -6.50 3.11 5.65
N ARG A 69 -5.70 3.25 6.71
CA ARG A 69 -4.29 3.58 6.66
C ARG A 69 -3.49 2.81 7.70
N TYR A 70 -2.42 2.16 7.24
CA TYR A 70 -1.39 1.57 8.08
C TYR A 70 -0.09 2.36 7.94
N MET A 71 0.52 2.72 9.07
CA MET A 71 1.80 3.42 9.15
C MET A 71 2.62 2.79 10.28
N PRO A 72 3.69 2.05 9.99
CA PRO A 72 4.45 1.35 11.02
C PRO A 72 5.07 2.31 12.04
N ASP A 73 5.44 3.53 11.65
CA ASP A 73 6.10 4.50 12.55
C ASP A 73 5.14 5.33 13.41
N ASN A 74 3.83 5.25 13.16
CA ASN A 74 2.85 6.05 13.89
C ASN A 74 2.25 5.28 15.08
N THR A 75 1.80 6.04 16.08
CA THR A 75 0.94 5.52 17.16
C THR A 75 -0.37 6.30 17.14
N PRO A 76 -1.52 5.67 16.83
CA PRO A 76 -1.69 4.26 16.47
C PRO A 76 -1.16 3.95 15.06
N ARG A 77 -0.64 2.72 14.89
CA ARG A 77 -0.14 2.22 13.59
C ARG A 77 -1.26 2.07 12.55
N VAL A 78 -2.48 1.90 13.03
CA VAL A 78 -3.68 1.68 12.22
C VAL A 78 -4.62 2.85 12.42
N GLN A 79 -5.15 3.37 11.33
CA GLN A 79 -6.18 4.38 11.33
C GLN A 79 -7.26 3.97 10.34
N THR A 80 -8.51 4.07 10.77
CA THR A 80 -9.69 3.81 9.95
C THR A 80 -10.50 5.07 9.81
N PHE A 81 -11.08 5.27 8.63
CA PHE A 81 -11.94 6.40 8.33
C PHE A 81 -13.27 5.84 7.81
N PRO A 82 -14.41 6.27 8.38
CA PRO A 82 -15.71 5.80 7.93
C PRO A 82 -15.95 6.29 6.51
N VAL A 83 -16.30 5.37 5.62
CA VAL A 83 -16.70 5.66 4.25
C VAL A 83 -17.98 4.88 3.98
N ASP A 84 -18.99 5.56 3.45
CA ASP A 84 -20.26 4.94 3.10
C ASP A 84 -20.01 3.75 2.16
N GLY A 85 -20.68 2.64 2.40
CA GLY A 85 -20.50 1.43 1.60
C GLY A 85 -19.37 0.50 2.03
N VAL A 86 -18.50 0.90 2.98
CA VAL A 86 -17.37 0.07 3.45
C VAL A 86 -17.30 0.09 4.98
N HIS A 87 -17.39 -1.09 5.58
CA HIS A 87 -17.20 -1.29 7.01
C HIS A 87 -15.90 -2.06 7.27
N VAL A 88 -14.98 -1.46 8.03
CA VAL A 88 -13.67 -2.06 8.34
C VAL A 88 -13.75 -2.92 9.60
N LEU A 89 -13.36 -4.19 9.51
CA LEU A 89 -13.35 -5.13 10.63
C LEU A 89 -11.97 -5.10 11.30
N VAL A 90 -11.76 -4.14 12.21
CA VAL A 90 -10.47 -3.89 12.89
C VAL A 90 -10.02 -5.07 13.76
N SER A 91 -10.94 -5.94 14.18
CA SER A 91 -10.66 -7.12 15.01
C SER A 91 -9.77 -8.17 14.32
N GLU A 92 -9.61 -8.12 13.00
CA GLU A 92 -8.94 -9.17 12.22
C GLU A 92 -7.70 -8.68 11.46
N ILE A 93 -7.15 -7.52 11.81
CA ILE A 93 -6.01 -7.02 11.06
C ILE A 93 -4.74 -7.79 11.44
N GLN A 94 -4.19 -8.51 10.48
CA GLN A 94 -2.94 -9.26 10.63
C GLN A 94 -1.81 -8.54 9.89
N TYR A 95 -0.75 -8.23 10.64
CA TYR A 95 0.47 -7.59 10.14
C TYR A 95 1.64 -8.56 10.18
N VAL A 96 2.20 -8.86 9.01
CA VAL A 96 3.52 -9.48 8.85
C VAL A 96 4.39 -8.47 8.10
N GLN A 97 5.71 -8.46 8.34
CA GLN A 97 6.67 -7.48 7.76
C GLN A 97 6.51 -7.24 6.24
N SER A 98 5.92 -8.19 5.51
CA SER A 98 5.67 -8.15 4.07
C SER A 98 4.22 -8.47 3.67
N ASP A 99 3.29 -8.61 4.61
CA ASP A 99 1.90 -8.97 4.34
C ASP A 99 0.95 -8.15 5.24
N THR A 100 0.00 -7.47 4.60
CA THR A 100 -1.09 -6.76 5.26
C THR A 100 -2.41 -7.38 4.80
N SER A 101 -3.18 -7.90 5.77
CA SER A 101 -4.50 -8.47 5.53
C SER A 101 -5.55 -7.65 6.29
N LEU A 102 -6.54 -7.14 5.55
CA LEU A 102 -7.63 -6.30 6.07
C LEU A 102 -8.99 -6.90 5.69
N SER A 103 -9.77 -7.32 6.68
CA SER A 103 -11.15 -7.74 6.48
C SER A 103 -12.07 -6.51 6.41
N ILE A 104 -12.91 -6.46 5.39
CA ILE A 104 -13.96 -5.45 5.23
C ILE A 104 -15.29 -6.11 4.90
N GLN A 105 -16.38 -5.41 5.19
CA GLN A 105 -17.69 -5.73 4.68
C GLN A 105 -18.15 -4.57 3.80
N ALA A 106 -18.37 -4.81 2.51
CA ALA A 106 -18.91 -3.79 1.63
C ALA A 106 -20.44 -3.94 1.56
N THR A 107 -21.16 -2.82 1.52
CA THR A 107 -22.63 -2.85 1.39
C THR A 107 -23.11 -2.55 -0.03
N GLU A 108 -22.17 -2.40 -0.97
CA GLU A 108 -22.42 -2.15 -2.39
C GLU A 108 -21.18 -2.57 -3.22
N ASN A 109 -21.31 -2.54 -4.56
CA ASN A 109 -20.17 -2.72 -5.45
C ASN A 109 -19.23 -1.52 -5.33
N VAL A 110 -18.00 -1.76 -4.84
CA VAL A 110 -17.03 -0.71 -4.56
C VAL A 110 -15.77 -0.91 -5.39
N HIS A 111 -15.30 0.16 -6.03
CA HIS A 111 -14.01 0.15 -6.70
C HIS A 111 -12.92 0.53 -5.68
N LEU A 112 -12.12 -0.45 -5.29
CA LEU A 112 -11.09 -0.29 -4.27
C LEU A 112 -9.73 -0.03 -4.91
N LYS A 113 -9.00 0.93 -4.36
CA LYS A 113 -7.63 1.26 -4.78
C LYS A 113 -6.68 1.10 -3.60
N LEU A 114 -5.57 0.43 -3.85
CA LEU A 114 -4.43 0.34 -2.93
C LEU A 114 -3.37 1.38 -3.32
N LYS A 115 -2.86 2.12 -2.35
CA LYS A 115 -1.65 2.95 -2.51
C LYS A 115 -0.63 2.59 -1.43
N GLN A 116 0.62 2.40 -1.84
CA GLN A 116 1.75 2.12 -0.96
C GLN A 116 2.79 3.21 -1.13
N ASN A 117 3.40 3.62 -0.02
CA ASN A 117 4.44 4.63 0.04
C ASN A 117 5.62 4.07 0.84
N THR A 118 6.84 4.21 0.33
CA THR A 118 8.09 4.06 1.09
C THR A 118 8.67 5.42 1.48
N LYS A 119 9.73 5.42 2.30
CA LYS A 119 10.38 6.65 2.80
C LYS A 119 11.25 7.35 1.76
#